data_AF-L7F299-F1
#
_entry.id   AF-L7F299-F1
#
_cell.length_a   1.000
_cell.length_b   1.000
_cell.length_c   1.000
_cell.angle_alpha   90.00
_cell.angle_beta   90.00
_cell.angle_gamma   90.00
#
_symmetry.space_group_name_H-M   'P 1'
#
loop_
_entity.id
_entity.type
_entity.pdbx_description
1 polymer ?
#
loop_
_entity_poly.entity_id
_entity_poly.type
_entity_poly.pdbx_seq_one_letter_code
_entity_poly.pdbx_strand_id
1 'polypeptide(L)'
;MSEPIRDVETAVRELGALPVPVGVQLTADQRAKIAEQLGDAKPATPGLLVAFGESVRNRREHQHPTWEDLYCQNLSSYMGERMAPVLRRLIDAETRVAELEGERHSPPKLVIYRASWDSMTLDQYTTEVEARKHAEDHARRDLPTATFDWIVDEEDGVAELVAAVDGEENPTGYTVTALEIASAYDPDGDE
;
A
#
# COMPACT_ATOMS: atom_id res chain seq x y z
N MET A 1 -42.53 -3.08 12.55
CA MET A 1 -41.67 -1.89 12.69
C MET A 1 -40.51 -2.10 11.73
N SER A 2 -40.59 -1.53 10.53
CA SER A 2 -39.50 -1.62 9.55
C SER A 2 -38.40 -0.66 9.94
N GLU A 3 -37.16 -1.13 10.00
CA GLU A 3 -36.00 -0.27 10.13
C GLU A 3 -35.90 0.65 8.91
N PRO A 4 -35.51 1.93 9.09
CA PRO A 4 -35.33 2.84 7.99
C PRO A 4 -34.13 2.41 7.14
N ILE A 5 -34.33 2.35 5.83
CA ILE A 5 -33.25 2.16 4.84
C ILE A 5 -32.22 3.27 5.09
N ARG A 6 -31.02 2.90 5.53
CA ARG A 6 -29.90 3.85 5.61
C ARG A 6 -29.67 4.43 4.22
N ASP A 7 -29.58 5.74 4.16
CA ASP A 7 -29.30 6.48 2.95
C ASP A 7 -28.01 5.95 2.30
N VAL A 8 -28.10 5.64 1.00
CA VAL A 8 -27.04 5.00 0.21
C VAL A 8 -25.79 5.90 0.18
N GLU A 9 -25.97 7.23 0.19
CA GLU A 9 -24.84 8.17 0.26
C GLU A 9 -24.07 8.07 1.58
N THR A 10 -24.77 7.84 2.69
CA THR A 10 -24.14 7.66 4.00
C THR A 10 -23.35 6.34 4.06
N ALA A 11 -23.88 5.26 3.50
CA ALA A 11 -23.19 3.97 3.42
C ALA A 11 -21.93 4.04 2.53
N VAL A 12 -21.97 4.78 1.42
CA VAL A 12 -20.83 4.99 0.52
C VAL A 12 -19.73 5.83 1.18
N ARG A 13 -20.10 6.79 2.03
CA ARG A 13 -19.14 7.64 2.77
C ARG A 13 -18.47 6.90 3.91
N GLU A 14 -19.18 6.02 4.63
CA GLU A 14 -18.65 5.29 5.80
C GLU A 14 -17.77 4.09 5.42
N LEU A 15 -17.95 3.49 4.24
CA LEU A 15 -17.21 2.30 3.82
C LEU A 15 -15.88 2.59 3.10
N GLY A 16 -15.53 3.86 2.91
CA GLY A 16 -14.42 4.25 2.04
C GLY A 16 -14.66 3.82 0.59
N ALA A 17 -13.80 4.22 -0.33
CA ALA A 17 -13.82 3.65 -1.68
C ALA A 17 -13.51 2.15 -1.57
N LEU A 18 -14.56 1.31 -1.54
CA LEU A 18 -14.38 -0.14 -1.60
C LEU A 18 -13.49 -0.42 -2.81
N PRO A 19 -12.35 -1.13 -2.64
CA PRO A 19 -11.51 -1.48 -3.75
C PRO A 19 -12.40 -2.18 -4.76
N VAL A 20 -12.48 -1.63 -5.97
CA VAL A 20 -13.29 -2.22 -7.04
C VAL A 20 -12.82 -3.67 -7.14
N PRO A 21 -13.68 -4.66 -6.89
CA PRO A 21 -13.23 -6.04 -6.85
C PRO A 21 -12.65 -6.35 -8.21
N VAL A 22 -11.33 -6.52 -8.27
CA VAL A 22 -10.66 -7.11 -9.41
C VAL A 22 -11.32 -8.47 -9.56
N GLY A 23 -12.21 -8.61 -10.56
CA GLY A 23 -13.09 -9.76 -10.67
C GLY A 23 -12.32 -11.08 -10.54
N VAL A 24 -13.02 -12.15 -10.13
CA VAL A 24 -12.47 -13.48 -9.79
C VAL A 24 -11.15 -13.78 -10.50
N GLN A 25 -10.08 -13.92 -9.70
CA GLN A 25 -8.75 -14.22 -10.22
C GLN A 25 -8.77 -15.58 -10.94
N LEU A 26 -8.09 -15.65 -12.09
CA LEU A 26 -7.93 -16.90 -12.81
C LEU A 26 -7.11 -17.89 -11.96
N THR A 27 -7.43 -19.17 -11.99
CA THR A 27 -6.57 -20.21 -11.42
C THR A 27 -5.33 -20.41 -12.30
N ALA A 28 -4.31 -21.09 -11.75
CA ALA A 28 -3.12 -21.44 -12.53
C ALA A 28 -3.47 -22.27 -13.79
N ASP A 29 -4.37 -23.26 -13.64
CA ASP A 29 -4.81 -24.11 -14.74
C ASP A 29 -5.58 -23.33 -15.82
N GLN A 30 -6.42 -22.37 -15.41
CA GLN A 30 -7.13 -21.51 -16.36
C GLN A 30 -6.16 -20.63 -17.15
N ARG A 31 -5.15 -20.06 -16.48
CA ARG A 31 -4.09 -19.29 -17.16
C ARG A 31 -3.30 -20.16 -18.14
N ALA A 32 -2.94 -21.38 -17.76
CA ALA A 32 -2.21 -22.30 -18.64
C ALA A 32 -3.01 -22.63 -19.90
N LYS A 33 -4.31 -22.94 -19.76
CA LYS A 33 -5.20 -23.20 -20.90
C LYS A 33 -5.35 -22.00 -21.83
N ILE A 34 -5.49 -20.79 -21.26
CA ILE A 34 -5.57 -19.56 -22.05
C ILE A 34 -4.25 -19.33 -22.80
N ALA A 35 -3.11 -19.51 -22.14
CA ALA A 35 -1.79 -19.35 -22.76
C ALA A 35 -1.59 -20.33 -23.93
N GLU A 36 -1.99 -21.60 -23.76
CA GLU A 36 -1.98 -22.60 -24.82
C GLU A 36 -2.85 -22.16 -26.02
N GLN A 37 -4.07 -21.67 -25.76
CA GLN A 37 -4.98 -21.20 -26.80
C GLN A 37 -4.51 -19.93 -27.53
N LEU A 38 -3.76 -19.07 -26.85
CA LEU A 38 -3.22 -17.84 -27.44
C LEU A 38 -2.02 -18.11 -28.37
N GLY A 39 -1.27 -19.19 -28.15
CA GLY A 39 -0.12 -19.55 -28.98
C GLY A 39 0.93 -18.43 -29.08
N ASP A 40 1.29 -18.04 -30.29
CA ASP A 40 2.26 -16.97 -30.60
C ASP A 40 1.60 -15.59 -30.84
N ALA A 41 0.36 -15.40 -30.38
CA ALA A 41 -0.35 -14.14 -30.48
C ALA A 41 0.50 -12.99 -29.91
N LYS A 42 0.63 -11.92 -30.70
CA LYS A 42 1.39 -10.73 -30.30
C LYS A 42 0.65 -9.97 -29.19
N PRO A 43 1.39 -9.31 -28.29
CA PRO A 43 0.78 -8.41 -27.31
C PRO A 43 -0.11 -7.35 -27.99
N ALA A 44 -1.24 -7.04 -27.36
CA ALA A 44 -2.10 -5.96 -27.82
C ALA A 44 -1.35 -4.63 -27.71
N THR A 45 -1.41 -3.82 -28.77
CA THR A 45 -0.88 -2.45 -28.73
C THR A 45 -1.93 -1.52 -28.12
N PRO A 46 -1.53 -0.37 -27.54
CA PRO A 46 -2.49 0.63 -27.06
C PRO A 46 -3.51 1.04 -28.15
N GLY A 47 -3.05 1.21 -29.39
CA GLY A 47 -3.92 1.56 -30.52
C GLY A 47 -4.98 0.50 -30.82
N LEU A 48 -4.64 -0.80 -30.69
CA LEU A 48 -5.60 -1.89 -30.87
C LEU A 48 -6.68 -1.87 -29.78
N LEU A 49 -6.30 -1.62 -28.53
CA LEU A 49 -7.23 -1.53 -27.40
C LEU A 49 -8.20 -0.36 -27.57
N VAL A 50 -7.70 0.80 -28.00
CA VAL A 50 -8.53 1.98 -28.33
C VAL A 50 -9.53 1.64 -29.45
N ALA A 51 -9.08 1.03 -30.54
CA ALA A 51 -9.95 0.64 -31.65
C ALA A 51 -11.06 -0.35 -31.24
N PHE A 52 -10.77 -1.27 -30.31
CA PHE A 52 -11.79 -2.14 -29.74
C PHE A 52 -12.78 -1.36 -28.86
N GLY A 53 -12.32 -0.42 -28.04
CA GLY A 53 -13.20 0.49 -27.29
C GLY A 53 -14.15 1.28 -28.19
N GLU A 54 -13.64 1.83 -29.30
CA GLU A 54 -14.44 2.52 -30.31
C GLU A 54 -15.48 1.60 -30.94
N SER A 55 -15.10 0.36 -31.26
CA SER A 55 -16.02 -0.63 -31.83
C SER A 55 -17.15 -0.98 -30.85
N VAL A 56 -16.86 -1.07 -29.54
CA VAL A 56 -17.88 -1.26 -28.49
C VAL A 56 -18.82 -0.06 -28.44
N ARG A 57 -18.28 1.17 -28.43
CA ARG A 57 -19.07 2.41 -28.42
C ARG A 57 -19.95 2.50 -29.67
N ASN A 58 -19.35 2.37 -30.85
CA ASN A 58 -20.05 2.43 -32.13
C ASN A 58 -21.19 1.41 -32.16
N ARG A 59 -20.99 0.19 -31.65
CA ARG A 59 -22.06 -0.79 -31.52
C ARG A 59 -23.19 -0.32 -30.60
N ARG A 60 -22.88 0.28 -29.44
CA ARG A 60 -23.89 0.75 -28.48
C ARG A 60 -24.73 1.91 -29.01
N GLU A 61 -24.09 2.78 -29.80
CA GLU A 61 -24.70 4.01 -30.32
C GLU A 61 -25.34 3.81 -31.70
N HIS A 62 -25.00 2.72 -32.40
CA HIS A 62 -25.56 2.42 -33.70
C HIS A 62 -27.06 2.11 -33.61
N GLN A 63 -27.87 2.85 -34.36
CA GLN A 63 -29.28 2.55 -34.52
C GLN A 63 -29.46 1.39 -35.50
N HIS A 64 -30.11 0.33 -35.04
CA HIS A 64 -30.40 -0.81 -35.89
C HIS A 64 -31.62 -0.52 -36.78
N PRO A 65 -31.54 -0.81 -38.10
CA PRO A 65 -32.73 -0.85 -38.92
C PRO A 65 -33.67 -1.98 -38.46
N THR A 66 -34.94 -1.91 -38.84
CA THR A 66 -36.00 -2.83 -38.38
C THR A 66 -35.97 -4.22 -39.01
N TRP A 67 -35.07 -4.48 -39.96
CA TRP A 67 -34.89 -5.79 -40.61
C TRP A 67 -33.69 -6.54 -40.02
N GLU A 68 -33.69 -7.87 -40.11
CA GLU A 68 -32.62 -8.72 -39.54
C GLU A 68 -31.28 -8.51 -40.24
N ASP A 69 -30.38 -7.78 -39.57
CA ASP A 69 -28.97 -7.71 -39.95
C ASP A 69 -28.15 -8.69 -39.10
N LEU A 70 -27.95 -9.90 -39.64
CA LEU A 70 -27.14 -10.95 -39.02
C LEU A 70 -25.68 -10.52 -38.78
N TYR A 71 -25.15 -9.58 -39.58
CA TYR A 71 -23.82 -9.02 -39.38
C TYR A 71 -23.78 -8.14 -38.12
N CYS A 72 -24.80 -7.30 -37.92
CA CYS A 72 -24.97 -6.52 -36.71
C CYS A 72 -25.18 -7.39 -35.45
N GLN A 73 -25.89 -8.52 -35.57
CA GLN A 73 -26.08 -9.45 -34.44
C GLN A 73 -24.75 -10.09 -34.01
N ASN A 74 -23.94 -10.56 -34.97
CA ASN A 74 -22.62 -11.14 -34.68
C ASN A 74 -21.66 -10.11 -34.07
N LEU A 75 -21.62 -8.89 -34.61
CA LEU A 75 -20.80 -7.81 -34.07
C LEU A 75 -21.26 -7.40 -32.66
N SER A 76 -22.58 -7.39 -32.42
CA SER A 76 -23.16 -7.12 -31.10
C SER A 76 -22.75 -8.15 -30.06
N SER A 77 -22.81 -9.44 -30.39
CA SER A 77 -22.41 -10.49 -29.46
C SER A 77 -20.89 -10.50 -29.22
N TYR A 78 -20.08 -10.33 -30.26
CA TYR A 78 -18.63 -10.37 -30.10
C TYR A 78 -18.06 -9.10 -29.44
N MET A 79 -18.32 -7.91 -29.99
CA MET A 79 -17.76 -6.67 -29.43
C MET A 79 -18.52 -6.20 -28.19
N GLY A 80 -19.85 -6.24 -28.22
CA GLY A 80 -20.66 -5.77 -27.10
C GLY A 80 -20.60 -6.70 -25.89
N GLU A 81 -21.03 -7.95 -26.05
CA GLU A 81 -21.23 -8.85 -24.90
C GLU A 81 -19.92 -9.50 -24.43
N ARG A 82 -19.01 -9.85 -25.35
CA ARG A 82 -17.78 -10.56 -25.00
C ARG A 82 -16.59 -9.63 -24.81
N MET A 83 -16.38 -8.65 -25.70
CA MET A 83 -15.18 -7.80 -25.63
C MET A 83 -15.30 -6.68 -24.60
N ALA A 84 -16.48 -6.06 -24.41
CA ALA A 84 -16.64 -4.99 -23.42
C ALA A 84 -16.24 -5.39 -21.98
N PRO A 85 -16.67 -6.54 -21.42
CA PRO A 85 -16.22 -6.94 -20.08
C PRO A 85 -14.73 -7.29 -20.03
N VAL A 86 -14.13 -7.76 -21.14
CA VAL A 86 -12.69 -8.02 -21.23
C VAL A 86 -11.91 -6.70 -21.14
N LEU A 87 -12.30 -5.69 -21.94
CA LEU A 87 -11.68 -4.36 -21.89
C LEU A 87 -11.84 -3.72 -20.51
N ARG A 88 -13.00 -3.89 -19.88
CA ARG A 88 -13.22 -3.39 -18.52
C ARG A 88 -12.25 -4.03 -17.52
N ARG A 89 -12.15 -5.35 -17.53
CA ARG A 89 -11.21 -6.10 -16.67
C ARG A 89 -9.75 -5.67 -16.92
N LEU A 90 -9.39 -5.37 -18.16
CA LEU A 90 -8.05 -4.89 -18.50
C LEU A 90 -7.76 -3.54 -17.85
N ILE A 91 -8.66 -2.57 -17.97
CA ILE A 91 -8.50 -1.24 -17.35
C ILE A 91 -8.37 -1.35 -15.83
N ASP A 92 -9.23 -2.16 -15.19
CA ASP A 92 -9.18 -2.36 -13.74
C ASP A 92 -7.84 -3.02 -13.33
N ALA A 93 -7.30 -3.94 -14.14
CA ALA A 93 -6.00 -4.56 -13.91
C ALA A 93 -4.82 -3.59 -14.10
N GLU A 94 -4.84 -2.78 -15.18
CA GLU A 94 -3.80 -1.77 -15.43
C GLU A 94 -3.77 -0.71 -14.33
N THR A 95 -4.94 -0.28 -13.85
CA THR A 95 -5.07 0.63 -12.71
C THR A 95 -4.42 0.03 -11.47
N ARG A 96 -4.71 -1.24 -11.15
CA ARG A 96 -4.12 -1.91 -9.99
C ARG A 96 -2.60 -2.08 -10.10
N VAL A 97 -2.10 -2.37 -11.30
CA VAL A 97 -0.65 -2.45 -11.53
C VAL A 97 -0.01 -1.08 -11.31
N ALA A 98 -0.60 0.00 -11.82
CA ALA A 98 -0.09 1.35 -11.62
C ALA A 98 -0.08 1.75 -10.13
N GLU A 99 -1.12 1.40 -9.36
CA GLU A 99 -1.15 1.60 -7.91
C GLU A 99 -0.02 0.85 -7.20
N LEU A 100 0.13 -0.44 -7.48
CA LEU A 100 1.18 -1.28 -6.89
C LEU A 100 2.59 -0.81 -7.27
N GLU A 101 2.76 -0.32 -8.49
CA GLU A 101 4.02 0.29 -8.92
C GLU A 101 4.26 1.60 -8.17
N GLY A 102 3.24 2.45 -7.98
CA GLY A 102 3.36 3.65 -7.14
C GLY A 102 3.74 3.33 -5.69
N GLU A 103 3.12 2.30 -5.10
CA GLU A 103 3.47 1.78 -3.76
C GLU A 103 4.92 1.27 -3.73
N ARG A 104 5.36 0.52 -4.75
CA ARG A 104 6.73 -0.03 -4.83
C ARG A 104 7.79 1.04 -5.04
N HIS A 105 7.48 2.11 -5.77
CA HIS A 105 8.41 3.22 -6.03
C HIS A 105 8.44 4.23 -4.88
N SER A 106 7.50 4.16 -3.93
CA SER A 106 7.67 4.84 -2.64
C SER A 106 8.88 4.23 -1.94
N PRO A 107 9.94 5.00 -1.68
CA PRO A 107 11.12 4.42 -1.07
C PRO A 107 10.81 3.90 0.34
N PRO A 108 11.45 2.81 0.77
CA PRO A 108 11.24 2.30 2.11
C PRO A 108 11.67 3.38 3.12
N LYS A 109 10.78 3.67 4.07
CA LYS A 109 11.11 4.49 5.25
C LYS A 109 12.14 3.73 6.07
N LEU A 110 13.37 4.21 6.08
CA LEU A 110 14.42 3.62 6.92
C LEU A 110 14.31 4.26 8.29
N VAL A 111 13.91 3.47 9.29
CA VAL A 111 13.94 3.90 10.69
C VAL A 111 15.30 3.52 11.28
N ILE A 112 16.00 4.50 11.83
CA ILE A 112 17.14 4.26 12.71
C ILE A 112 16.76 4.62 14.14
N TYR A 113 17.51 4.10 15.10
CA TYR A 113 17.34 4.35 16.51
C TYR A 113 18.58 5.08 17.02
N ARG A 114 18.39 6.30 17.50
CA ARG A 114 19.46 7.11 18.07
C ARG A 114 19.47 6.91 19.58
N ALA A 115 20.57 6.41 20.13
CA ALA A 115 20.82 6.39 21.56
C ALA A 115 21.49 7.71 21.97
N SER A 116 20.96 8.35 23.01
CA SER A 116 21.46 9.61 23.56
C SER A 116 21.57 9.56 25.07
N TRP A 117 22.41 10.42 25.63
CA TRP A 117 22.48 10.74 27.06
C TRP A 117 22.42 12.25 27.22
N ASP A 118 21.37 12.74 27.89
CA ASP A 118 20.96 14.15 27.89
C ASP A 118 20.89 14.70 26.44
N SER A 119 21.76 15.65 26.11
CA SER A 119 21.87 16.24 24.77
C SER A 119 22.94 15.59 23.89
N MET A 120 23.71 14.64 24.43
CA MET A 120 24.82 14.00 23.72
C MET A 120 24.33 12.75 22.99
N THR A 121 24.52 12.70 21.67
CA THR A 121 24.30 11.47 20.90
C THR A 121 25.43 10.48 21.19
N LEU A 122 25.07 9.26 21.60
CA LEU A 122 26.02 8.17 21.79
C LEU A 122 26.34 7.49 20.45
N ASP A 123 25.31 6.99 19.76
CA ASP A 123 25.43 6.35 18.44
C ASP A 123 24.05 6.13 17.78
N GLN A 124 24.04 5.59 16.56
CA GLN A 124 22.85 5.26 15.77
C GLN A 124 22.81 3.78 15.36
N TYR A 125 21.62 3.19 15.38
CA TYR A 125 21.40 1.77 15.15
C TYR A 125 20.26 1.51 14.18
N THR A 126 20.31 0.39 13.48
CA THR A 126 19.19 -0.09 12.65
C THR A 126 18.14 -0.84 13.46
N THR A 127 18.39 -1.09 14.75
CA THR A 127 17.47 -1.80 15.65
C THR A 127 17.41 -1.14 17.01
N GLU A 128 16.21 -1.06 17.58
CA GLU A 128 15.96 -0.50 18.91
C GLU A 128 16.71 -1.25 20.01
N VAL A 129 16.77 -2.58 19.92
CA VAL A 129 17.39 -3.45 20.93
C VAL A 129 18.87 -3.13 21.11
N GLU A 130 19.62 -2.97 20.02
CA GLU A 130 21.04 -2.61 20.10
C GLU A 130 21.25 -1.17 20.61
N ALA A 131 20.35 -0.24 20.28
CA ALA A 131 20.38 1.12 20.82
C ALA A 131 20.19 1.14 22.34
N ARG A 132 19.16 0.43 22.83
CA ARG A 132 18.86 0.29 24.27
C ARG A 132 20.00 -0.40 25.00
N LYS A 133 20.54 -1.48 24.43
CA LYS A 133 21.67 -2.20 24.99
C LYS A 133 22.90 -1.31 25.14
N HIS A 134 23.23 -0.49 24.14
CA HIS A 134 24.36 0.43 24.26
C HIS A 134 24.13 1.46 25.36
N ALA A 135 22.92 2.05 25.45
CA ALA A 135 22.58 2.99 26.51
C ALA A 135 22.69 2.35 27.91
N GLU A 136 22.16 1.14 28.11
CA GLU A 136 22.30 0.40 29.37
C GLU A 136 23.75 0.07 29.71
N ASP A 137 24.54 -0.41 28.74
CA ASP A 137 25.95 -0.72 28.93
C ASP A 137 26.77 0.53 29.30
N HIS A 138 26.40 1.69 28.76
CA HIS A 138 26.98 2.96 29.12
C HIS A 138 26.57 3.39 30.53
N ALA A 139 25.28 3.36 30.86
CA ALA A 139 24.75 3.70 32.19
C ALA A 139 25.32 2.81 33.31
N ARG A 140 25.54 1.51 33.03
CA ARG A 140 26.07 0.53 34.00
C ARG A 140 27.50 0.85 34.47
N ARG A 141 28.24 1.70 33.77
CA ARG A 141 29.58 2.16 34.19
C ARG A 141 29.51 3.01 35.45
N ASP A 142 28.48 3.84 35.55
CA ASP A 142 28.25 4.75 36.68
C ASP A 142 27.28 4.14 37.71
N LEU A 143 26.38 3.27 37.26
CA LEU A 143 25.34 2.62 38.07
C LEU A 143 25.44 1.08 38.01
N PRO A 144 26.52 0.47 38.52
CA PRO A 144 26.81 -0.95 38.32
C PRO A 144 25.84 -1.91 39.03
N THR A 145 25.15 -1.44 40.06
CA THR A 145 24.19 -2.24 40.86
C THR A 145 22.74 -1.89 40.58
N ALA A 146 22.48 -0.94 39.68
CA ALA A 146 21.11 -0.53 39.35
C ALA A 146 20.38 -1.62 38.57
N THR A 147 19.08 -1.69 38.76
CA THR A 147 18.17 -2.39 37.83
C THR A 147 17.65 -1.36 36.84
N PHE A 148 17.64 -1.70 35.57
CA PHE A 148 17.22 -0.81 34.49
C PHE A 148 15.85 -1.20 33.95
N ASP A 149 15.05 -0.19 33.61
CA ASP A 149 13.80 -0.35 32.87
C ASP A 149 13.64 0.77 31.83
N TRP A 150 12.83 0.55 30.81
CA TRP A 150 12.55 1.52 29.75
C TRP A 150 11.10 1.97 29.80
N ILE A 151 10.89 3.28 29.96
CA ILE A 151 9.57 3.91 29.87
C ILE A 151 9.47 4.57 28.50
N VAL A 152 8.44 4.23 27.74
CA VAL A 152 8.20 4.84 26.42
C VAL A 152 7.10 5.88 26.57
N ASP A 153 7.39 7.10 26.13
CA ASP A 153 6.36 8.13 25.98
C ASP A 153 5.52 7.84 24.74
N GLU A 154 4.20 7.72 24.93
CA GLU A 154 3.26 7.43 23.84
C GLU A 154 3.06 8.65 22.90
N GLU A 155 3.37 9.87 23.35
CA GLU A 155 3.18 11.09 22.56
C GLU A 155 4.25 11.25 21.47
N ASP A 156 5.52 11.01 21.80
CA ASP A 156 6.65 11.20 20.88
C ASP A 156 7.41 9.91 20.53
N GLY A 157 7.09 8.79 21.19
CA GLY A 157 7.74 7.50 20.98
C GLY A 157 9.16 7.42 21.53
N VAL A 158 9.61 8.38 22.33
CA VAL A 158 10.94 8.37 22.95
C VAL A 158 10.93 7.38 24.11
N ALA A 159 11.88 6.44 24.09
CA ALA A 159 12.11 5.54 25.21
C ALA A 159 13.15 6.16 26.15
N GLU A 160 12.82 6.35 27.41
CA GLU A 160 13.71 6.83 28.47
C GLU A 160 14.12 5.67 29.39
N LEU A 161 15.41 5.60 29.72
CA LEU A 161 15.96 4.63 30.65
C LEU A 161 15.79 5.14 32.09
N VAL A 162 15.14 4.35 32.93
CA VAL A 162 15.08 4.57 34.38
C VAL A 162 15.96 3.57 35.10
N ALA A 163 16.56 4.00 36.21
CA ALA A 163 17.39 3.16 37.07
C ALA A 163 16.80 3.10 38.47
N ALA A 164 16.60 1.88 38.98
CA ALA A 164 16.27 1.62 40.36
C ALA A 164 17.55 1.37 41.18
N VAL A 165 17.80 2.22 42.18
CA VAL A 165 18.89 2.06 43.15
C VAL A 165 18.29 2.08 44.55
N ASP A 166 18.56 1.06 45.35
CA ASP A 166 18.01 0.89 46.71
C ASP A 166 16.46 0.98 46.78
N GLY A 167 15.79 0.61 45.68
CA GLY A 167 14.33 0.62 45.56
C GLY A 167 13.73 1.95 45.11
N GLU A 168 14.53 2.97 44.83
CA GLU A 168 14.07 4.24 44.24
C GLU A 168 14.39 4.30 42.75
N GLU A 169 13.36 4.46 41.92
CA GLU A 169 13.47 4.65 40.47
C GLU A 169 13.71 6.12 40.13
N ASN A 170 14.76 6.39 39.37
CA ASN A 170 15.13 7.73 38.92
C ASN A 170 15.43 7.73 37.42
N PRO A 171 15.10 8.81 36.70
CA PRO A 171 15.49 8.99 35.31
C PRO A 171 17.01 9.07 35.21
N THR A 172 17.57 8.41 34.20
CA THR A 172 19.03 8.38 33.99
C THR A 172 19.50 9.42 32.97
N GLY A 173 18.58 10.05 32.25
CA GLY A 173 18.86 10.94 31.12
C GLY A 173 19.21 10.22 29.82
N TYR A 174 19.25 8.88 29.79
CA TYR A 174 19.44 8.14 28.55
C TYR A 174 18.12 7.98 27.82
N THR A 175 18.15 8.24 26.50
CA THR A 175 16.98 8.10 25.64
C THR A 175 17.31 7.32 24.37
N VAL A 176 16.32 6.63 23.83
CA VAL A 176 16.35 6.01 22.50
C VAL A 176 15.18 6.57 21.69
N THR A 177 15.51 7.25 20.59
CA THR A 177 14.51 7.87 19.68
C THR A 177 14.53 7.16 18.33
N ALA A 178 13.36 6.79 17.82
CA ALA A 178 13.21 6.35 16.43
C ALA A 178 13.24 7.56 15.50
N LEU A 179 14.13 7.56 14.51
CA LEU A 179 14.26 8.61 13.51
C LEU A 179 13.97 8.02 12.13
N GLU A 180 13.01 8.61 11.42
CA GLU A 180 12.75 8.30 10.02
C GLU A 180 13.78 9.02 9.15
N ILE A 181 14.59 8.27 8.41
CA ILE A 181 15.52 8.81 7.43
C ILE A 181 14.85 8.83 6.06
N ALA A 182 14.76 10.02 5.48
CA ALA A 182 14.42 10.18 4.08
C ALA A 182 15.49 9.50 3.21
N SER A 183 15.06 8.56 2.38
CA SER A 183 15.95 7.86 1.44
C SER A 183 16.49 8.72 0.29
N ALA A 184 15.88 9.90 0.08
CA ALA A 184 16.20 10.85 -0.97
C ALA A 184 16.23 12.27 -0.40
N TYR A 185 17.10 13.11 -0.96
CA TYR A 185 17.16 14.52 -0.64
C TYR A 185 15.92 15.24 -1.17
N ASP A 186 15.25 15.98 -0.30
CA ASP A 186 14.16 16.90 -0.65
C ASP A 186 14.65 18.34 -0.45
N PRO A 187 14.88 19.11 -1.53
CA PRO A 187 15.33 20.50 -1.40
C PRO A 187 14.27 21.42 -0.78
N ASP A 188 13.00 21.00 -0.78
CA ASP A 188 11.87 21.74 -0.21
C ASP A 188 11.46 21.19 1.17
N GLY A 189 12.19 20.22 1.72
CA GLY A 189 11.95 19.69 3.07
C GLY A 189 12.22 20.75 4.13
N ASP A 190 11.32 20.87 5.12
CA ASP A 190 11.45 21.81 6.22
C ASP A 190 12.77 21.57 7.01
N GLU A 191 13.60 22.62 7.16
CA GLU A 191 14.81 22.68 8.02
C GLU A 191 14.47 22.83 9.51
#